data_AF-K9WD92-F1
#
_entry.id   AF-K9WD92-F1
#
_cell.length_a   1.000
_cell.length_b   1.000
_cell.length_c   1.000
_cell.angle_alpha   90.00
_cell.angle_beta   90.00
_cell.angle_gamma   90.00
#
_symmetry.space_group_name_H-M   'P 1'
#
loop_
_entity.id
_entity.type
_entity.pdbx_description
1 polymer ?
#
loop_
_entity_poly.entity_id
_entity_poly.type
_entity_poly.pdbx_seq_one_letter_code
_entity_poly.pdbx_strand_id
1 'polypeptide(L)'
;MINFSTSSLNHSHGQNPSDSDTPDFPPKETDSPAYPAQEEPQQRRIGVFDSGVGGLTVLRELYRQLPNESILYFADTARLPYGTRSRHEIVQFGFEILSWMVQQDVKMVVLACNTSDALALETLRREFNLPILGLILPGARAAVQQGRRIGVIATPATASSNAYRRAISEIEATAQVWQVGCPEFVPLVEQNRLHDPYTAEVARQYLDPLLQQRIDTLIYGCTHYPLLAPVLRTILPPTVQLIDPAVHVVAAAAQELDILGLRNNRAPLPTSFCVSGCPQQFAKLSVQWLGCTPVAEKVSLPTVSPPVAPLESVE
;
A
#
# COMPACT_ATOMS: atom_id res chain seq x y z
N MET A 1 3.17 -37.83 54.52
CA MET A 1 3.24 -38.28 55.93
C MET A 1 4.72 -38.41 56.28
N ILE A 2 5.11 -37.78 57.39
CA ILE A 2 6.32 -38.04 58.19
C ILE A 2 7.62 -37.32 57.75
N ASN A 3 7.81 -36.17 58.41
CA ASN A 3 9.08 -35.52 58.78
C ASN A 3 9.99 -36.45 59.60
N PHE A 4 11.30 -36.15 59.65
CA PHE A 4 12.13 -36.01 60.86
C PHE A 4 13.42 -35.25 60.42
N SER A 5 13.71 -34.01 60.87
CA SER A 5 14.34 -33.62 62.17
C SER A 5 15.71 -34.31 62.38
N THR A 6 16.82 -33.63 62.67
CA THR A 6 17.18 -32.85 63.88
C THR A 6 18.58 -32.22 63.67
N SER A 7 18.81 -30.91 63.95
CA SER A 7 19.52 -30.33 65.12
C SER A 7 21.03 -30.72 65.23
N SER A 8 22.02 -29.85 65.49
CA SER A 8 22.22 -28.96 66.65
C SER A 8 23.62 -28.29 66.65
N LEU A 9 23.73 -27.05 67.19
CA LEU A 9 24.70 -26.52 68.20
C LEU A 9 26.22 -26.48 67.87
N ASN A 10 27.09 -25.56 68.34
CA ASN A 10 27.07 -24.23 69.00
C ASN A 10 28.54 -23.71 69.08
N HIS A 11 28.73 -22.49 69.58
CA HIS A 11 29.98 -21.79 70.03
C HIS A 11 30.65 -20.86 68.99
N SER A 12 30.73 -19.53 69.12
CA SER A 12 30.88 -18.52 70.20
C SER A 12 32.27 -17.88 70.25
N HIS A 13 32.26 -16.54 70.16
CA HIS A 13 33.17 -15.53 70.72
C HIS A 13 34.34 -14.98 69.87
N GLY A 14 34.31 -13.65 69.72
CA GLY A 14 35.38 -12.80 69.22
C GLY A 14 34.89 -11.38 68.92
N GLN A 15 34.64 -10.57 69.96
CA GLN A 15 34.49 -9.12 69.85
C GLN A 15 35.89 -8.47 69.81
N ASN A 16 36.13 -7.53 68.89
CA ASN A 16 36.43 -6.13 69.25
C ASN A 16 36.49 -5.20 68.01
N PRO A 17 36.31 -3.88 68.21
CA PRO A 17 35.84 -2.93 67.21
C PRO A 17 36.95 -2.04 66.63
N SER A 18 36.68 -1.37 65.52
CA SER A 18 37.35 -0.11 65.19
C SER A 18 36.49 0.73 64.25
N ASP A 19 36.16 1.92 64.73
CA ASP A 19 35.43 3.00 64.08
C ASP A 19 36.08 3.45 62.77
N SER A 20 35.24 3.79 61.79
CA SER A 20 35.47 4.95 60.94
C SER A 20 34.14 5.43 60.36
N ASP A 21 33.61 6.47 60.99
CA ASP A 21 32.53 7.32 60.49
C ASP A 21 32.88 7.90 59.11
N THR A 22 32.03 7.64 58.12
CA THR A 22 31.91 8.48 56.93
C THR A 22 30.43 8.77 56.69
N PRO A 23 30.03 10.05 56.53
CA PRO A 23 28.64 10.40 56.34
C PRO A 23 28.13 9.95 54.97
N ASP A 24 26.99 9.28 55.00
CA ASP A 24 26.20 8.78 53.87
C ASP A 24 25.65 9.97 53.06
N PHE A 25 26.17 10.18 51.84
CA PHE A 25 25.58 11.08 50.86
C PHE A 25 24.61 10.26 50.00
N PRO A 26 23.33 10.65 49.89
CA PRO A 26 22.42 9.96 48.99
C PRO A 26 22.94 10.09 47.54
N PRO A 27 22.85 9.05 46.71
CA PRO A 27 23.26 9.16 45.32
C PRO A 27 22.38 10.21 44.64
N LYS A 28 23.02 11.22 44.04
CA LYS A 28 22.37 12.20 43.17
C LYS A 28 21.61 11.45 42.09
N GLU A 29 20.30 11.65 42.05
CA GLU A 29 19.48 11.38 40.86
C GLU A 29 20.10 12.17 39.71
N THR A 30 20.80 11.47 38.84
CA THR A 30 21.19 12.01 37.55
C THR A 30 19.98 11.87 36.63
N ASP A 31 19.22 12.96 36.51
CA ASP A 31 18.33 13.20 35.37
C ASP A 31 19.15 13.07 34.09
N SER A 32 19.19 11.85 33.55
CA SER A 32 19.65 11.62 32.20
C SER A 32 18.58 12.20 31.27
N PRO A 33 18.93 13.05 30.28
CA PRO A 33 17.95 13.54 29.34
C PRO A 33 17.31 12.33 28.65
N ALA A 34 15.99 12.22 28.77
CA ALA A 34 15.23 11.20 28.07
C ALA A 34 15.56 11.32 26.57
N TYR A 35 16.37 10.40 26.06
CA TYR A 35 16.49 10.16 24.63
C TYR A 35 15.06 9.98 24.11
N PRO A 36 14.63 10.64 23.02
CA PRO A 36 13.31 10.40 22.47
C PRO A 36 13.21 8.90 22.21
N ALA A 37 12.26 8.25 22.88
CA ALA A 37 11.99 6.83 22.69
C ALA A 37 11.84 6.60 21.18
N GLN A 38 12.66 5.73 20.61
CA GLN A 38 12.48 5.32 19.21
C GLN A 38 11.01 4.92 19.04
N GLU A 39 10.30 5.54 18.08
CA GLU A 39 8.88 5.27 17.86
C GLU A 39 8.69 3.75 17.73
N GLU A 40 7.77 3.21 18.55
CA GLU A 40 7.46 1.78 18.48
C GLU A 40 7.02 1.43 17.05
N PRO A 41 7.42 0.26 16.51
CA PRO A 41 7.11 -0.12 15.13
C PRO A 41 5.62 -0.01 14.76
N GLN A 42 4.71 -0.16 15.73
CA GLN A 42 3.27 -0.01 15.59
C GLN A 42 2.84 1.43 15.26
N GLN A 43 3.56 2.44 15.73
CA GLN A 43 3.24 3.87 15.53
C GLN A 43 3.76 4.42 14.20
N ARG A 44 4.72 3.74 13.57
CA ARG A 44 5.25 4.07 12.25
C ARG A 44 4.15 4.08 11.20
N ARG A 45 4.34 4.92 10.18
CA ARG A 45 3.34 5.11 9.12
C ARG A 45 3.27 3.91 8.17
N ILE A 46 2.10 3.70 7.59
CA ILE A 46 1.95 2.92 6.37
C ILE A 46 2.28 3.85 5.20
N GLY A 47 3.25 3.45 4.38
CA GLY A 47 3.57 4.11 3.11
C GLY A 47 2.53 3.75 2.05
N VAL A 48 1.96 4.73 1.39
CA VAL A 48 1.03 4.54 0.26
C VAL A 48 1.64 5.21 -0.95
N PHE A 49 2.02 4.43 -1.95
CA PHE A 49 2.65 4.92 -3.18
C PHE A 49 1.67 4.84 -4.34
N ASP A 50 1.39 5.96 -4.98
CA ASP A 50 0.77 6.00 -6.31
C ASP A 50 1.56 6.90 -7.28
N SER A 51 1.27 6.74 -8.57
CA SER A 51 1.79 7.63 -9.61
C SER A 51 1.21 9.06 -9.52
N GLY A 52 0.03 9.25 -8.93
CA GLY A 52 -0.65 10.55 -8.86
C GLY A 52 -1.76 10.61 -7.82
N VAL A 53 -2.93 11.09 -8.24
CA VAL A 53 -4.11 11.29 -7.39
C VAL A 53 -5.04 10.08 -7.35
N GLY A 54 -4.88 9.12 -8.26
CA GLY A 54 -5.70 7.91 -8.31
C GLY A 54 -5.63 7.11 -7.01
N GLY A 55 -4.44 7.01 -6.41
CA GLY A 55 -4.22 6.30 -5.15
C GLY A 55 -5.01 6.83 -3.95
N LEU A 56 -5.62 8.01 -4.06
CA LEU A 56 -6.52 8.55 -3.03
C LEU A 56 -7.77 7.68 -2.83
N THR A 57 -8.15 6.85 -3.81
CA THR A 57 -9.20 5.84 -3.62
C THR A 57 -8.78 4.74 -2.64
N VAL A 58 -7.52 4.32 -2.69
CA VAL A 58 -6.94 3.39 -1.69
C VAL A 58 -6.82 4.07 -0.33
N LEU A 59 -6.41 5.34 -0.29
CA LEU A 59 -6.35 6.11 0.96
C LEU A 59 -7.71 6.22 1.66
N ARG A 60 -8.79 6.42 0.89
CA ARG A 60 -10.15 6.43 1.43
C ARG A 60 -10.53 5.10 2.08
N GLU A 61 -10.15 3.99 1.47
CA GLU A 61 -10.38 2.66 2.05
C GLU A 61 -9.52 2.43 3.29
N LEU A 62 -8.28 2.94 3.34
CA LEU A 62 -7.44 2.91 4.53
C LEU A 62 -8.10 3.66 5.69
N TYR A 63 -8.60 4.88 5.48
CA TYR A 63 -9.33 5.60 6.53
C TYR A 63 -10.60 4.87 6.98
N ARG A 64 -11.30 4.19 6.07
CA ARG A 64 -12.53 3.48 6.39
C ARG A 64 -12.29 2.20 7.20
N GLN A 65 -11.29 1.42 6.82
CA GLN A 65 -11.06 0.07 7.38
C GLN A 65 -9.97 0.06 8.47
N LEU A 66 -9.03 0.99 8.42
CA LEU A 66 -7.90 1.10 9.34
C LEU A 66 -7.77 2.54 9.89
N PRO A 67 -8.80 3.06 10.58
CA PRO A 67 -8.88 4.46 10.99
C PRO A 67 -7.79 4.90 11.99
N ASN A 68 -7.15 3.95 12.67
CA ASN A 68 -6.09 4.24 13.64
C ASN A 68 -4.69 4.28 13.00
N GLU A 69 -4.54 3.93 11.73
CA GLU A 69 -3.21 3.86 11.11
C GLU A 69 -2.74 5.25 10.65
N SER A 70 -1.49 5.57 10.95
CA SER A 70 -0.84 6.80 10.45
C SER A 70 -0.36 6.57 9.02
N ILE A 71 -0.58 7.54 8.12
CA ILE A 71 -0.31 7.35 6.68
C ILE A 71 0.77 8.32 6.17
N LEU A 72 1.69 7.80 5.36
CA LEU A 72 2.57 8.57 4.48
C LEU A 72 2.12 8.32 3.04
N TYR A 73 1.47 9.30 2.41
CA TYR A 73 1.04 9.20 1.03
C TYR A 73 2.08 9.87 0.12
N PHE A 74 2.58 9.14 -0.88
CA PHE A 74 3.48 9.67 -1.89
C PHE A 74 2.87 9.55 -3.28
N ALA A 75 2.86 10.67 -4.02
CA ALA A 75 2.44 10.72 -5.40
C ALA A 75 3.57 11.17 -6.34
N ASP A 76 3.91 10.32 -7.30
CA ASP A 76 4.97 10.57 -8.26
C ASP A 76 4.57 11.45 -9.45
N THR A 77 3.98 12.61 -9.16
CA THR A 77 3.38 13.48 -10.17
C THR A 77 4.36 14.05 -11.20
N ALA A 78 5.68 14.06 -10.93
CA ALA A 78 6.67 14.54 -11.89
C ALA A 78 6.91 13.60 -13.08
N ARG A 79 6.55 12.32 -12.96
CA ARG A 79 6.87 11.28 -13.96
C ARG A 79 5.64 10.61 -14.58
N LEU A 80 4.46 11.16 -14.32
CA LEU A 80 3.21 10.76 -14.98
C LEU A 80 3.29 10.92 -16.52
N PRO A 81 2.48 10.17 -17.27
CA PRO A 81 1.68 9.02 -16.83
C PRO A 81 2.53 7.74 -16.75
N TYR A 82 2.22 6.86 -15.80
CA TYR A 82 2.87 5.55 -15.69
C TYR A 82 2.32 4.53 -16.70
N GLY A 83 1.04 4.66 -17.08
CA GLY A 83 0.33 3.65 -17.88
C GLY A 83 0.85 3.40 -19.30
N THR A 84 1.83 4.18 -19.76
CA THR A 84 2.51 4.06 -21.06
C THR A 84 4.03 3.86 -20.95
N ARG A 85 4.56 3.76 -19.72
CA ARG A 85 5.99 3.58 -19.46
C ARG A 85 6.41 2.13 -19.59
N SER A 86 7.71 1.92 -19.83
CA SER A 86 8.30 0.59 -19.87
C SER A 86 8.40 -0.05 -18.48
N ARG A 87 8.46 -1.38 -18.41
CA ARG A 87 8.70 -2.11 -17.15
C ARG A 87 9.98 -1.63 -16.45
N HIS A 88 11.04 -1.39 -17.21
CA HIS A 88 12.32 -0.92 -16.69
C HIS A 88 12.18 0.44 -15.97
N GLU A 89 11.53 1.42 -16.60
CA GLU A 89 11.27 2.72 -15.97
C GLU A 89 10.44 2.58 -14.69
N ILE A 90 9.38 1.75 -14.72
CA ILE A 90 8.49 1.58 -13.55
C ILE A 90 9.20 0.89 -12.38
N VAL A 91 10.08 -0.08 -12.66
CA VAL A 91 10.94 -0.69 -11.64
C VAL A 91 11.89 0.36 -11.07
N GLN A 92 12.59 1.12 -11.92
CA GLN A 92 13.49 2.20 -11.49
C GLN A 92 12.77 3.19 -10.56
N PHE A 93 11.60 3.69 -10.95
CA PHE A 93 10.84 4.64 -10.13
C PHE A 93 10.42 4.02 -8.79
N GLY A 94 9.98 2.75 -8.81
CA GLY A 94 9.65 2.01 -7.61
C GLY A 94 10.83 1.92 -6.63
N PHE A 95 12.04 1.67 -7.10
CA PHE A 95 13.24 1.62 -6.26
C PHE A 95 13.54 2.95 -5.59
N GLU A 96 13.52 4.05 -6.34
CA GLU A 96 13.78 5.38 -5.80
C GLU A 96 12.75 5.76 -4.73
N ILE A 97 11.48 5.45 -4.99
CA ILE A 97 10.36 5.76 -4.09
C ILE A 97 10.41 4.91 -2.82
N LEU A 98 10.61 3.59 -2.94
CA LEU A 98 10.67 2.72 -1.78
C LEU A 98 11.94 2.98 -0.95
N SER A 99 13.07 3.29 -1.59
CA SER A 99 14.28 3.71 -0.88
C SER A 99 14.04 4.95 -0.03
N TRP A 100 13.33 5.94 -0.59
CA TRP A 100 12.91 7.11 0.17
C TRP A 100 11.91 6.77 1.29
N MET A 101 10.90 5.93 1.04
CA MET A 101 9.94 5.53 2.06
C MET A 101 10.58 4.78 3.23
N VAL A 102 11.58 3.93 2.95
CA VAL A 102 12.37 3.25 4.00
C VAL A 102 13.12 4.28 4.85
N GLN A 103 13.66 5.35 4.24
CA GLN A 103 14.27 6.45 5.00
C GLN A 103 13.25 7.22 5.85
N GLN A 104 11.96 7.18 5.50
CA GLN A 104 10.87 7.73 6.31
C GLN A 104 10.35 6.76 7.39
N ASP A 105 11.03 5.63 7.59
CA ASP A 105 10.73 4.59 8.59
C ASP A 105 9.29 4.08 8.54
N VAL A 106 8.77 3.81 7.34
CA VAL A 106 7.45 3.17 7.18
C VAL A 106 7.49 1.70 7.59
N LYS A 107 6.43 1.22 8.24
CA LYS A 107 6.33 -0.19 8.67
C LYS A 107 5.83 -1.15 7.60
N MET A 108 5.17 -0.63 6.57
CA MET A 108 4.54 -1.36 5.47
C MET A 108 4.35 -0.40 4.30
N VAL A 109 4.39 -0.92 3.08
CA VAL A 109 4.08 -0.15 1.87
C VAL A 109 2.91 -0.79 1.12
N VAL A 110 1.96 0.04 0.69
CA VAL A 110 0.88 -0.32 -0.24
C VAL A 110 1.16 0.37 -1.58
N LEU A 111 1.38 -0.42 -2.63
CA LEU A 111 1.44 0.06 -4.01
C LEU A 111 0.03 0.36 -4.49
N ALA A 112 -0.40 1.61 -4.32
CA ALA A 112 -1.70 2.14 -4.72
C ALA A 112 -1.77 2.51 -6.22
N CYS A 113 -0.93 1.92 -7.06
CA CYS A 113 -0.97 2.03 -8.52
C CYS A 113 -0.99 0.65 -9.16
N ASN A 114 -2.05 0.32 -9.91
CA ASN A 114 -2.14 -0.98 -10.61
C ASN A 114 -0.99 -1.18 -11.61
N THR A 115 -0.52 -0.11 -12.26
CA THR A 115 0.61 -0.20 -13.20
C THR A 115 1.92 -0.53 -12.47
N SER A 116 2.19 0.12 -11.33
CA SER A 116 3.37 -0.17 -10.52
C SER A 116 3.34 -1.59 -9.97
N ASP A 117 2.18 -2.03 -9.50
CA ASP A 117 1.97 -3.41 -9.05
C ASP A 117 2.26 -4.42 -10.17
N ALA A 118 1.60 -4.25 -11.32
CA ALA A 118 1.71 -5.14 -12.47
C ALA A 118 3.15 -5.34 -12.98
N LEU A 119 3.97 -4.29 -12.89
CA LEU A 119 5.28 -4.26 -13.54
C LEU A 119 6.47 -4.39 -12.58
N ALA A 120 6.31 -3.97 -11.32
CA ALA A 120 7.43 -3.84 -10.38
C ALA A 120 7.25 -4.56 -9.04
N LEU A 121 6.04 -4.95 -8.60
CA LEU A 121 5.83 -5.47 -7.24
C LEU A 121 6.78 -6.62 -6.87
N GLU A 122 6.92 -7.60 -7.77
CA GLU A 122 7.74 -8.79 -7.52
C GLU A 122 9.22 -8.44 -7.35
N THR A 123 9.76 -7.56 -8.19
CA THR A 123 11.14 -7.08 -8.09
C THR A 123 11.34 -6.29 -6.80
N LEU A 124 10.42 -5.39 -6.47
CA LEU A 124 10.51 -4.58 -5.24
C LEU A 124 10.45 -5.46 -3.98
N ARG A 125 9.59 -6.48 -3.95
CA ARG A 125 9.49 -7.41 -2.81
C ARG A 125 10.76 -8.22 -2.54
N ARG A 126 11.56 -8.52 -3.57
CA ARG A 126 12.82 -9.26 -3.41
C ARG A 126 13.90 -8.43 -2.73
N GLU A 127 13.79 -7.11 -2.81
CA GLU A 127 14.91 -6.18 -2.60
C GLU A 127 14.73 -5.32 -1.36
N PHE A 128 13.48 -5.18 -0.89
CA PHE A 128 13.13 -4.40 0.28
C PHE A 128 12.63 -5.30 1.42
N ASN A 129 13.26 -5.16 2.59
CA ASN A 129 12.95 -5.95 3.80
C ASN A 129 11.78 -5.35 4.61
N LEU A 130 10.63 -5.16 3.98
CA LEU A 130 9.39 -4.78 4.65
C LEU A 130 8.18 -5.33 3.87
N PRO A 131 7.00 -5.46 4.50
CA PRO A 131 5.79 -5.87 3.80
C PRO A 131 5.41 -4.85 2.72
N ILE A 132 5.37 -5.31 1.46
CA ILE A 132 4.90 -4.52 0.32
C ILE A 132 3.68 -5.23 -0.26
N LEU A 133 2.54 -4.53 -0.31
CA LEU A 133 1.28 -5.06 -0.83
C LEU A 133 0.91 -4.39 -2.15
N GLY A 134 0.36 -5.18 -3.07
CA GLY A 134 -0.22 -4.71 -4.33
C GLY A 134 -1.72 -4.96 -4.40
N LEU A 135 -2.37 -4.28 -5.34
CA LEU A 135 -3.80 -4.31 -5.66
C LEU A 135 -4.24 -5.59 -6.41
N ILE A 136 -3.40 -6.11 -7.29
CA ILE A 136 -3.76 -7.13 -8.28
C ILE A 136 -4.14 -8.45 -7.63
N LEU A 137 -3.31 -8.98 -6.74
CA LEU A 137 -3.58 -10.27 -6.11
C LEU A 137 -4.85 -10.23 -5.22
N PRO A 138 -5.07 -9.23 -4.35
CA PRO A 138 -6.34 -9.06 -3.64
C PRO A 138 -7.54 -8.91 -4.58
N GLY A 139 -7.43 -8.10 -5.63
CA GLY A 139 -8.48 -7.92 -6.63
C GLY A 139 -8.80 -9.21 -7.40
N ALA A 140 -7.78 -9.99 -7.76
CA ALA A 140 -7.93 -11.28 -8.42
C ALA A 140 -8.66 -12.30 -7.51
N ARG A 141 -8.26 -12.40 -6.23
CA ARG A 141 -8.92 -13.25 -5.23
C ARG A 141 -10.39 -12.90 -5.06
N ALA A 142 -10.70 -11.61 -5.01
CA ALA A 142 -12.09 -11.16 -4.92
C ALA A 142 -12.90 -11.50 -6.18
N ALA A 143 -12.32 -11.30 -7.37
CA ALA A 143 -13.01 -11.57 -8.63
C ALA A 143 -13.39 -13.05 -8.79
N VAL A 144 -12.48 -13.97 -8.46
CA VAL A 144 -12.76 -15.41 -8.54
C VAL A 144 -13.74 -15.90 -7.47
N GLN A 145 -14.04 -15.10 -6.43
CA GLN A 145 -15.13 -15.42 -5.52
C GLN A 145 -16.51 -15.05 -6.10
N GLN A 146 -16.55 -14.10 -7.04
CA GLN A 146 -17.80 -13.62 -7.63
C GLN A 146 -18.18 -14.35 -8.92
N GLY A 147 -17.20 -14.78 -9.71
CA GLY A 147 -17.49 -15.38 -11.00
C GLY A 147 -16.32 -16.13 -11.63
N ARG A 148 -16.53 -16.56 -12.88
CA ARG A 148 -15.53 -17.31 -13.67
C ARG A 148 -15.26 -16.66 -15.02
N ARG A 149 -16.10 -15.72 -15.47
CA ARG A 149 -15.90 -14.97 -16.72
C ARG A 149 -15.53 -13.54 -16.39
N ILE A 150 -14.23 -13.30 -16.22
CA ILE A 150 -13.71 -12.07 -15.61
C ILE A 150 -13.20 -11.12 -16.69
N GLY A 151 -13.80 -9.94 -16.76
CA GLY A 151 -13.27 -8.80 -17.49
C GLY A 151 -12.36 -7.95 -16.60
N VAL A 152 -11.35 -7.34 -17.20
CA VAL A 152 -10.49 -6.35 -16.53
C VAL A 152 -10.36 -5.14 -17.44
N ILE A 153 -10.73 -3.97 -16.93
CA ILE A 153 -10.39 -2.70 -17.56
C ILE A 153 -9.19 -2.10 -16.83
N ALA A 154 -8.12 -1.76 -17.56
CA ALA A 154 -6.89 -1.27 -16.93
C ALA A 154 -6.18 -0.21 -17.79
N THR A 155 -5.04 0.31 -17.34
CA THR A 155 -4.15 1.08 -18.23
C THR A 155 -3.58 0.16 -19.32
N PRO A 156 -3.15 0.69 -20.48
CA PRO A 156 -2.54 -0.14 -21.52
C PRO A 156 -1.38 -1.00 -21.02
N ALA A 157 -0.47 -0.43 -20.22
CA ALA A 157 0.64 -1.18 -19.62
C ALA A 157 0.19 -2.28 -18.65
N THR A 158 -0.84 -2.04 -17.84
CA THR A 158 -1.38 -3.06 -16.93
C THR A 158 -2.04 -4.18 -17.71
N ALA A 159 -2.88 -3.87 -18.71
CA ALA A 159 -3.57 -4.87 -19.52
C ALA A 159 -2.57 -5.74 -20.32
N SER A 160 -1.55 -5.12 -20.93
CA SER A 160 -0.53 -5.83 -21.71
C SER A 160 0.40 -6.68 -20.85
N SER A 161 0.62 -6.30 -19.58
CA SER A 161 1.44 -7.07 -18.65
C SER A 161 0.91 -8.48 -18.37
N ASN A 162 -0.39 -8.74 -18.58
CA ASN A 162 -1.10 -9.95 -18.19
C ASN A 162 -1.03 -10.29 -16.69
N ALA A 163 -0.72 -9.32 -15.81
CA ALA A 163 -0.61 -9.55 -14.38
C ALA A 163 -1.91 -10.07 -13.74
N TYR A 164 -3.07 -9.47 -14.06
CA TYR A 164 -4.36 -9.98 -13.59
C TYR A 164 -4.66 -11.38 -14.13
N ARG A 165 -4.40 -11.63 -15.42
CA ARG A 165 -4.61 -12.96 -16.02
C ARG A 165 -3.79 -14.02 -15.27
N ARG A 166 -2.50 -13.79 -15.04
CA ARG A 166 -1.63 -14.71 -14.28
C ARG A 166 -2.16 -14.94 -12.87
N ALA A 167 -2.39 -13.86 -12.11
CA ALA A 167 -2.86 -13.95 -10.73
C ALA A 167 -4.20 -14.70 -10.62
N ILE A 168 -5.15 -14.46 -11.54
CA ILE A 168 -6.43 -15.16 -11.56
C ILE A 168 -6.24 -16.64 -11.90
N SER A 169 -5.46 -16.98 -12.94
CA SER A 169 -5.24 -18.36 -13.34
C SER A 169 -4.48 -19.19 -12.29
N GLU A 170 -3.61 -18.56 -11.51
CA GLU A 170 -2.95 -19.20 -10.36
C GLU A 170 -3.92 -19.55 -9.23
N ILE A 171 -4.97 -18.74 -9.01
CA ILE A 171 -5.97 -18.98 -7.97
C ILE A 171 -7.06 -19.94 -8.45
N GLU A 172 -7.51 -19.78 -9.70
CA GLU A 172 -8.61 -20.53 -10.29
C GLU A 172 -8.34 -20.79 -11.77
N ALA A 173 -7.80 -21.98 -12.06
CA ALA A 173 -7.39 -22.38 -13.41
C ALA A 173 -8.55 -22.45 -14.41
N THR A 174 -9.80 -22.60 -13.94
CA THR A 174 -10.98 -22.66 -14.81
C THR A 174 -11.54 -21.27 -15.19
N ALA A 175 -11.08 -20.20 -14.55
CA ALA A 175 -11.53 -18.84 -14.85
C ALA A 175 -11.03 -18.36 -16.22
N GLN A 176 -11.91 -17.74 -16.98
CA GLN A 176 -11.61 -17.10 -18.25
C GLN A 176 -11.43 -15.60 -18.03
N VAL A 177 -10.33 -15.03 -18.53
CA VAL A 177 -9.97 -13.62 -18.32
C VAL A 177 -9.83 -12.88 -19.64
N TRP A 178 -10.47 -11.72 -19.75
CA TRP A 178 -10.32 -10.78 -20.85
C TRP A 178 -9.91 -9.41 -20.32
N GLN A 179 -8.92 -8.78 -20.94
CA GLN A 179 -8.35 -7.53 -20.47
C GLN A 179 -8.43 -6.49 -21.59
N VAL A 180 -8.86 -5.28 -21.24
CA VAL A 180 -8.95 -4.14 -22.15
C VAL A 180 -8.14 -3.00 -21.59
N GLY A 181 -7.22 -2.47 -22.39
CA GLY A 181 -6.51 -1.22 -22.10
C GLY A 181 -7.40 -0.03 -22.41
N CYS A 182 -7.57 0.86 -21.44
CA CYS A 182 -8.47 2.02 -21.52
C CYS A 182 -7.67 3.34 -21.39
N PRO A 183 -6.88 3.74 -22.41
CA PRO A 183 -5.96 4.87 -22.31
C PRO A 183 -6.64 6.20 -21.97
N GLU A 184 -7.90 6.39 -22.38
CA GLU A 184 -8.61 7.66 -22.23
C GLU A 184 -9.30 7.84 -20.87
N PHE A 185 -9.52 6.75 -20.13
CA PHE A 185 -10.25 6.83 -18.87
C PHE A 185 -9.55 7.68 -17.81
N VAL A 186 -8.23 7.58 -17.67
CA VAL A 186 -7.49 8.39 -16.68
C VAL A 186 -7.60 9.90 -17.00
N PRO A 187 -7.28 10.38 -18.23
CA PRO A 187 -7.49 11.78 -18.58
C PRO A 187 -8.93 12.27 -18.38
N LEU A 188 -9.94 11.47 -18.74
CA LEU A 188 -11.35 11.85 -18.58
C LEU A 188 -11.74 12.00 -17.11
N VAL A 189 -11.26 11.11 -16.23
CA VAL A 189 -11.49 11.20 -14.79
C VAL A 189 -10.79 12.44 -14.21
N GLU A 190 -9.51 12.65 -14.52
CA GLU A 190 -8.75 13.79 -13.97
C GLU A 190 -9.27 15.15 -14.45
N GLN A 191 -9.88 15.22 -15.64
CA GLN A 191 -10.53 16.42 -16.18
C GLN A 191 -11.98 16.61 -15.68
N ASN A 192 -12.46 15.76 -14.77
CA ASN A 192 -13.83 15.76 -14.24
C ASN A 192 -14.91 15.64 -15.34
N ARG A 193 -14.63 14.85 -16.39
CA ARG A 193 -15.51 14.64 -17.55
C ARG A 193 -16.37 13.38 -17.41
N LEU A 194 -16.67 12.96 -16.17
CA LEU A 194 -17.37 11.71 -15.88
C LEU A 194 -18.77 11.66 -16.51
N HIS A 195 -19.44 12.81 -16.65
CA HIS A 195 -20.80 12.91 -17.16
C HIS A 195 -20.88 13.32 -18.64
N ASP A 196 -19.74 13.44 -19.32
CA ASP A 196 -19.70 13.82 -20.72
C ASP A 196 -20.25 12.69 -21.62
N PRO A 197 -21.05 13.00 -22.65
CA PRO A 197 -21.49 12.00 -23.64
C PRO A 197 -20.31 11.23 -24.27
N TYR A 198 -19.18 11.92 -24.47
CA TYR A 198 -17.94 11.33 -24.96
C TYR A 198 -17.41 10.22 -24.05
N THR A 199 -17.45 10.41 -22.73
CA THR A 199 -17.02 9.39 -21.76
C THR A 199 -17.89 8.14 -21.84
N ALA A 200 -19.20 8.30 -22.06
CA ALA A 200 -20.10 7.17 -22.27
C ALA A 200 -19.83 6.43 -23.60
N GLU A 201 -19.46 7.15 -24.65
CA GLU A 201 -19.07 6.56 -25.94
C GLU A 201 -17.77 5.73 -25.80
N VAL A 202 -16.72 6.32 -25.24
CA VAL A 202 -15.45 5.64 -24.95
C VAL A 202 -15.67 4.40 -24.07
N ALA A 203 -16.50 4.53 -23.03
CA ALA A 203 -16.83 3.41 -22.16
C ALA A 203 -17.53 2.26 -22.91
N ARG A 204 -18.45 2.56 -23.84
CA ARG A 204 -19.09 1.52 -24.67
C ARG A 204 -18.06 0.81 -25.54
N GLN A 205 -17.16 1.56 -26.18
CA GLN A 205 -16.12 0.98 -27.05
C GLN A 205 -15.21 0.02 -26.26
N TYR A 206 -14.77 0.40 -25.06
CA TYR A 206 -13.92 -0.46 -24.24
C TYR A 206 -14.67 -1.65 -23.61
N LEU A 207 -15.96 -1.51 -23.32
CA LEU A 207 -16.75 -2.60 -22.73
C LEU A 207 -17.29 -3.58 -23.77
N ASP A 208 -17.51 -3.17 -25.01
CA ASP A 208 -18.06 -4.02 -26.08
C ASP A 208 -17.35 -5.38 -26.22
N PRO A 209 -16.01 -5.46 -26.33
CA PRO A 209 -15.33 -6.75 -26.41
C PRO A 209 -15.53 -7.61 -25.16
N LEU A 210 -15.73 -7.03 -23.97
CA LEU A 210 -16.01 -7.77 -22.74
C LEU A 210 -17.47 -8.28 -22.70
N LEU A 211 -18.41 -7.48 -23.20
CA LEU A 211 -19.83 -7.85 -23.31
C LEU A 211 -20.05 -8.98 -24.31
N GLN A 212 -19.34 -8.97 -25.45
CA GLN A 212 -19.34 -10.08 -26.40
C GLN A 212 -18.90 -11.40 -25.75
N GLN A 213 -17.97 -11.31 -24.78
CA GLN A 213 -17.50 -12.44 -23.99
C GLN A 213 -18.40 -12.73 -22.77
N ARG A 214 -19.53 -12.03 -22.60
CA ARG A 214 -20.51 -12.28 -21.53
C ARG A 214 -19.83 -12.41 -20.15
N ILE A 215 -18.98 -11.45 -19.81
CA ILE A 215 -18.36 -11.42 -18.49
C ILE A 215 -19.42 -11.39 -17.38
N ASP A 216 -19.16 -12.05 -16.27
CA ASP A 216 -19.98 -12.03 -15.06
C ASP A 216 -19.38 -11.10 -13.98
N THR A 217 -18.11 -10.75 -14.12
CA THR A 217 -17.34 -9.97 -13.16
C THR A 217 -16.43 -9.01 -13.91
N LEU A 218 -16.31 -7.76 -13.45
CA LEU A 218 -15.43 -6.74 -14.01
C LEU A 218 -14.54 -6.15 -12.92
N ILE A 219 -13.22 -6.20 -13.12
CA ILE A 219 -12.23 -5.59 -12.22
C ILE A 219 -11.84 -4.19 -12.69
N TYR A 220 -11.78 -3.25 -11.73
CA TYR A 220 -11.16 -1.94 -11.90
C TYR A 220 -9.63 -2.02 -11.79
N GLY A 221 -8.96 -2.42 -12.88
CA GLY A 221 -7.51 -2.49 -12.99
C GLY A 221 -6.78 -1.13 -13.06
N CYS A 222 -7.40 -0.07 -12.54
CA CYS A 222 -6.80 1.25 -12.33
C CYS A 222 -7.53 1.93 -11.17
N THR A 223 -6.79 2.65 -10.33
CA THR A 223 -7.33 3.31 -9.13
C THR A 223 -8.28 4.46 -9.43
N HIS A 224 -8.32 4.97 -10.67
CA HIS A 224 -9.28 5.97 -11.12
C HIS A 224 -10.66 5.39 -11.47
N TYR A 225 -10.71 4.12 -11.88
CA TYR A 225 -11.89 3.55 -12.55
C TYR A 225 -13.12 3.32 -11.65
N PRO A 226 -13.00 3.19 -10.30
CA PRO A 226 -14.19 3.22 -9.44
C PRO A 226 -15.04 4.48 -9.64
N LEU A 227 -14.45 5.62 -10.03
CA LEU A 227 -15.20 6.85 -10.31
C LEU A 227 -16.05 6.79 -11.58
N LEU A 228 -15.73 5.88 -12.50
CA LEU A 228 -16.52 5.64 -13.71
C LEU A 228 -17.71 4.71 -13.45
N ALA A 229 -17.84 4.15 -12.25
CA ALA A 229 -18.91 3.21 -11.91
C ALA A 229 -20.32 3.70 -12.32
N PRO A 230 -20.71 4.98 -12.12
CA PRO A 230 -22.01 5.46 -12.57
C PRO A 230 -22.22 5.29 -14.09
N VAL A 231 -21.22 5.62 -14.91
CA VAL A 231 -21.31 5.48 -16.38
C VAL A 231 -21.28 4.00 -16.76
N LEU A 232 -20.36 3.22 -16.21
CA LEU A 232 -20.21 1.80 -16.53
C LEU A 232 -21.48 1.02 -16.19
N ARG A 233 -22.18 1.37 -15.09
CA ARG A 233 -23.47 0.77 -14.71
C ARG A 233 -24.60 1.03 -15.69
N THR A 234 -24.54 2.08 -16.49
CA THR A 234 -25.54 2.32 -17.57
C THR A 234 -25.35 1.41 -18.78
N ILE A 235 -24.18 0.78 -18.91
CA ILE A 235 -23.77 -0.02 -20.06
C ILE A 235 -23.76 -1.52 -19.71
N LEU A 236 -23.25 -1.85 -18.52
CA LEU A 236 -23.10 -3.23 -18.07
C LEU A 236 -24.44 -3.85 -17.66
N PRO A 237 -24.67 -5.14 -17.94
CA PRO A 237 -25.78 -5.88 -17.37
C PRO A 237 -25.78 -5.77 -15.83
N PRO A 238 -26.96 -5.63 -15.18
CA PRO A 238 -27.05 -5.52 -13.72
C PRO A 238 -26.45 -6.71 -12.96
N THR A 239 -26.33 -7.86 -13.62
CA THR A 239 -25.76 -9.09 -13.05
C THR A 239 -24.23 -9.05 -12.94
N VAL A 240 -23.54 -8.15 -13.66
CA VAL A 240 -22.09 -8.05 -13.63
C VAL A 240 -21.62 -7.49 -12.28
N GLN A 241 -20.79 -8.27 -11.58
CA GLN A 241 -20.16 -7.86 -10.33
C GLN A 241 -18.98 -6.94 -10.60
N LEU A 242 -18.88 -5.83 -9.87
CA LEU A 242 -17.79 -4.87 -10.02
C LEU A 242 -16.83 -5.01 -8.85
N ILE A 243 -15.54 -5.19 -9.14
CA ILE A 243 -14.50 -5.39 -8.15
C ILE A 243 -13.62 -4.16 -8.09
N ASP A 244 -13.54 -3.55 -6.91
CA ASP A 244 -12.56 -2.52 -6.58
C ASP A 244 -11.39 -3.15 -5.80
N PRO A 245 -10.21 -3.29 -6.42
CA PRO A 245 -9.03 -3.81 -5.74
C PRO A 245 -8.63 -3.03 -4.47
N ALA A 246 -8.97 -1.73 -4.37
CA ALA A 246 -8.64 -0.90 -3.21
C ALA A 246 -9.26 -1.45 -1.92
N VAL A 247 -10.51 -1.91 -1.98
CA VAL A 247 -11.22 -2.49 -0.83
C VAL A 247 -10.48 -3.72 -0.31
N HIS A 248 -10.00 -4.56 -1.22
CA HIS A 248 -9.40 -5.85 -0.89
C HIS A 248 -7.94 -5.75 -0.47
N VAL A 249 -7.16 -4.83 -1.04
CA VAL A 249 -5.76 -4.62 -0.60
C VAL A 249 -5.69 -4.06 0.81
N VAL A 250 -6.64 -3.20 1.20
CA VAL A 250 -6.69 -2.67 2.57
C VAL A 250 -7.10 -3.75 3.57
N ALA A 251 -8.05 -4.61 3.22
CA ALA A 251 -8.39 -5.77 4.05
C ALA A 251 -7.18 -6.72 4.22
N ALA A 252 -6.40 -6.94 3.15
CA ALA A 252 -5.17 -7.72 3.20
C ALA A 252 -4.10 -7.03 4.07
N ALA A 253 -3.95 -5.70 3.98
CA ALA A 253 -3.05 -4.94 4.84
C ALA A 253 -3.41 -5.07 6.32
N ALA A 254 -4.71 -5.05 6.65
CA ALA A 254 -5.19 -5.27 8.01
C ALA A 254 -4.73 -6.63 8.57
N GLN A 255 -4.96 -7.70 7.79
CA GLN A 255 -4.56 -9.06 8.16
C GLN A 255 -3.06 -9.19 8.33
N GLU A 256 -2.29 -8.61 7.41
CA GLU A 256 -0.83 -8.62 7.46
C GLU A 256 -0.30 -7.88 8.70
N LEU A 257 -0.88 -6.72 9.03
CA LEU A 257 -0.54 -5.98 10.25
C LEU A 257 -0.87 -6.76 11.52
N ASP A 258 -1.99 -7.49 11.54
CA ASP A 258 -2.37 -8.34 12.68
C ASP A 258 -1.38 -9.51 12.86
N ILE A 259 -1.03 -10.21 11.77
CA ILE A 259 -0.07 -11.33 11.77
C ILE A 259 1.31 -10.86 12.27
N LEU A 260 1.74 -9.68 11.87
CA LEU A 260 3.03 -9.11 12.25
C LEU A 260 3.01 -8.42 13.63
N GLY A 261 1.85 -8.28 14.27
CA GLY A 261 1.71 -7.53 15.53
C GLY A 261 2.04 -6.04 15.38
N LEU A 262 1.80 -5.45 14.20
CA LEU A 262 2.17 -4.08 13.81
C LEU A 262 0.99 -3.09 13.78
N ARG A 263 -0.20 -3.49 14.23
CA ARG A 263 -1.38 -2.59 14.30
C ARG A 263 -1.09 -1.40 15.20
N ASN A 264 -1.44 -0.21 14.74
CA ASN A 264 -1.32 0.97 15.59
C ASN A 264 -2.29 0.89 16.77
N ASN A 265 -1.76 1.12 17.97
CA ASN A 265 -2.50 1.08 19.24
C ASN A 265 -2.68 2.48 19.86
N ARG A 266 -2.33 3.55 19.13
CA ARG A 266 -2.48 4.95 19.54
C ARG A 266 -3.32 5.74 18.54
N ALA A 267 -3.60 6.99 18.89
CA ALA A 267 -4.22 7.94 17.97
C ALA A 267 -3.35 8.09 16.70
N PRO A 268 -3.95 8.13 15.49
CA PRO A 268 -3.20 8.30 14.26
C PRO A 268 -2.57 9.69 14.20
N LEU A 269 -1.37 9.75 13.62
CA LEU A 269 -0.79 11.01 13.20
C LEU A 269 -1.53 11.54 11.96
N PRO A 270 -1.57 12.86 11.74
CA PRO A 270 -2.06 13.42 10.49
C PRO A 270 -1.33 12.81 9.28
N THR A 271 -2.08 12.55 8.22
CA THR A 271 -1.51 12.04 6.97
C THR A 271 -0.51 13.03 6.40
N SER A 272 0.70 12.55 6.14
CA SER A 272 1.70 13.30 5.41
C SER A 272 1.53 13.06 3.91
N PHE A 273 1.36 14.12 3.13
CA PHE A 273 1.28 14.05 1.68
C PHE A 273 2.58 14.57 1.06
N CYS A 274 3.26 13.73 0.30
CA CYS A 274 4.50 14.06 -0.39
C CYS A 274 4.34 13.86 -1.90
N VAL A 275 4.98 14.71 -2.70
CA VAL A 275 4.95 14.63 -4.16
C VAL A 275 6.33 14.85 -4.77
N SER A 276 6.59 14.26 -5.94
CA SER A 276 7.79 14.59 -6.73
C SER A 276 7.62 15.84 -7.61
N GLY A 277 6.37 16.16 -7.99
CA GLY A 277 6.02 17.27 -8.89
C GLY A 277 5.62 18.56 -8.16
N CYS A 278 4.48 19.13 -8.54
CA CYS A 278 3.95 20.39 -8.00
C CYS A 278 2.94 20.13 -6.86
N PRO A 279 3.24 20.52 -5.60
CA PRO A 279 2.34 20.30 -4.47
C PRO A 279 0.98 20.99 -4.61
N GLN A 280 0.96 22.22 -5.14
CA GLN A 280 -0.27 23.00 -5.31
C GLN A 280 -1.20 22.35 -6.33
N GLN A 281 -0.65 21.80 -7.42
CA GLN A 281 -1.43 21.10 -8.43
C GLN A 281 -2.02 19.80 -7.86
N PHE A 282 -1.22 19.02 -7.13
CA PHE A 282 -1.71 17.82 -6.45
C PHE A 282 -2.82 18.15 -5.46
N ALA A 283 -2.63 19.17 -4.62
CA ALA A 283 -3.62 19.58 -3.62
C ALA A 283 -4.93 20.02 -4.27
N LYS A 284 -4.87 20.81 -5.35
CA LYS A 284 -6.06 21.24 -6.10
C LYS A 284 -6.83 20.07 -6.71
N LEU A 285 -6.11 19.13 -7.33
CA LEU A 285 -6.73 17.93 -7.90
C LEU A 285 -7.34 17.08 -6.78
N SER A 286 -6.64 16.88 -5.67
CA SER A 286 -7.05 16.01 -4.55
C SER A 286 -8.41 16.36 -3.92
N VAL A 287 -8.88 17.61 -4.04
CA VAL A 287 -10.15 18.07 -3.45
C VAL A 287 -11.34 17.21 -3.85
N GLN A 288 -11.42 16.77 -5.11
CA GLN A 288 -12.57 15.96 -5.55
C GLN A 288 -12.60 14.56 -4.89
N TRP A 289 -11.45 14.06 -4.43
CA TRP A 289 -11.34 12.76 -3.76
C TRP A 289 -11.44 12.87 -2.24
N LEU A 290 -10.81 13.89 -1.66
CA LEU A 290 -10.70 14.06 -0.21
C LEU A 290 -11.79 14.95 0.39
N GLY A 291 -12.46 15.77 -0.42
CA GLY A 291 -13.40 16.80 0.05
C GLY A 291 -12.73 18.00 0.73
N CYS A 292 -11.41 18.00 0.84
CA CYS A 292 -10.61 19.09 1.41
C CYS A 292 -9.30 19.24 0.62
N THR A 293 -8.62 20.38 0.80
CA THR A 293 -7.32 20.65 0.19
C THR A 293 -6.23 20.14 1.13
N PRO A 294 -5.48 19.08 0.79
CA PRO A 294 -4.38 18.62 1.63
C PRO A 294 -3.19 19.58 1.55
N VAL A 295 -2.41 19.64 2.62
CA VAL A 295 -1.07 20.24 2.58
C VAL A 295 -0.11 19.18 2.07
N ALA A 296 0.48 19.41 0.91
CA ALA A 296 1.45 18.52 0.30
C ALA A 296 2.84 19.17 0.27
N GLU A 297 3.88 18.35 0.46
CA GLU A 297 5.27 18.76 0.39
C GLU A 297 5.94 18.17 -0.86
N LYS A 298 6.81 18.95 -1.51
CA LYS A 298 7.65 18.43 -2.58
C LYS A 298 8.88 17.77 -1.98
N VAL A 299 9.17 16.53 -2.37
CA VAL A 299 10.37 15.82 -1.92
C VAL A 299 11.23 15.40 -3.10
N SER A 300 12.54 15.35 -2.87
CA SER A 300 13.51 14.82 -3.83
C SER A 300 13.77 13.35 -3.52
N LEU A 301 13.68 12.51 -4.55
CA LEU A 301 13.97 11.10 -4.41
C LEU A 301 15.47 10.84 -4.57
N PRO A 302 16.01 9.83 -3.86
CA PRO A 302 17.40 9.42 -4.04
C PRO A 302 17.58 8.82 -5.44
N THR A 303 18.74 9.06 -6.06
CA THR A 303 19.11 8.39 -7.31
C THR A 303 19.70 7.02 -6.97
N VAL A 304 18.88 5.98 -7.07
CA VAL A 304 19.27 4.59 -6.76
C VAL A 304 18.90 3.71 -7.94
N SER A 305 19.80 2.83 -8.37
CA SER A 305 19.51 1.88 -9.44
C SER A 305 19.07 0.53 -8.84
N PRO A 306 18.14 -0.20 -9.48
CA PRO A 306 17.88 -1.59 -9.14
C PRO A 306 19.16 -2.40 -9.34
N PRO A 307 19.37 -3.47 -8.56
CA PRO A 307 20.42 -4.42 -8.87
C PRO A 307 20.19 -4.99 -10.27
N VAL A 308 21.28 -5.14 -11.02
CA VAL A 308 21.25 -5.71 -12.38
C VAL A 308 20.79 -7.16 -12.26
N ALA A 309 19.61 -7.48 -12.80
CA ALA A 309 19.18 -8.86 -12.89
C ALA A 309 20.21 -9.66 -13.71
N PRO A 310 20.58 -10.90 -13.30
CA PRO A 310 21.32 -11.78 -14.17
C PRO A 310 20.58 -11.90 -15.50
N LEU A 311 21.30 -11.85 -16.62
CA LEU A 311 20.75 -12.17 -17.93
C LEU A 311 20.11 -13.56 -17.85
N GLU A 312 18.78 -13.64 -17.77
CA GLU A 312 18.07 -14.88 -18.02
C GLU A 312 18.34 -15.25 -19.48
N SER A 313 19.15 -16.29 -19.66
CA SER A 313 19.38 -16.94 -20.94
C SER A 313 18.04 -17.38 -21.49
N VAL A 314 17.62 -16.73 -22.57
CA VAL A 314 16.51 -17.19 -23.39
C VAL A 314 16.96 -18.49 -24.06
N GLU A 315 16.49 -19.63 -23.55
CA GLU A 315 16.42 -20.90 -24.28
C GLU A 315 15.03 -21.06 -24.91
#